data_AF-A0A931WDB3-F1
#
_entry.id   AF-A0A931WDB3-F1
#
_cell.length_a   1.000
_cell.length_b   1.000
_cell.length_c   1.000
_cell.angle_alpha   90.00
_cell.angle_beta   90.00
_cell.angle_gamma   90.00
#
_symmetry.space_group_name_H-M   'P 1'
#
loop_
_entity.id
_entity.type
_entity.pdbx_description
1 polymer ?
#
loop_
_entity_poly.entity_id
_entity_poly.type
_entity_poly.pdbx_seq_one_letter_code
_entity_poly.pdbx_strand_id
1 'polypeptide(L)'
;MAKKIFFIICFFLLFSFAENASAHQPNVVYYLKGNIKITGPEISRAFYDKLKGEPRTYIISSESDFTLYLNILVPAPQNIKGRYSVNVFLLDEEKEEPIALIDGNSAGWEVFYEPFGRDYYLKGPEFEKAVKAGNYKITVFSEKNWGEYVLAVGKQEYFGVLEMINVYWQLPLLKYDFFKTPVWQFFLTPLGIYGVIAILGIFIALSTVRLLISLISKKVRINMAKTLLLTSTGMDMKEEIKNLLHKPAYDILVAFITTAAKKEQDLSFVLKDLEAMTEVGFNVEKIDIEGKKEYELRKMLANKDIIFVEGGNAYYLLEAMKKSGFEKVIKDLMKKGVVYLGVSAGSIVAGQTIETSMDENITGLKKTDGLKIVPFNVFVHYRPEYEELAKQKLKNSKYPLHALKDDQALLIQGENMVMLGKGEEIIFKKEEPKLMLVLKIITACLMILTVSFFVFVSFNQDMFLPKRPVASFEDCVKEGNPALETYPERCKTPDGQMFVNE
;
A
#
# COMPACT_ATOMS: atom_id res chain seq x y z
N MET A 1 11.87 -0.23 13.48
CA MET A 1 13.02 -1.00 12.96
C MET A 1 12.59 -2.32 12.30
N ALA A 2 11.78 -3.15 12.97
CA ALA A 2 11.31 -4.44 12.43
C ALA A 2 10.56 -4.37 11.07
N LYS A 3 9.76 -3.31 10.82
CA LYS A 3 9.07 -3.13 9.52
C LYS A 3 10.01 -2.90 8.34
N LYS A 4 11.15 -2.22 8.56
CA LYS A 4 12.17 -2.01 7.51
C LYS A 4 12.96 -3.30 7.27
N ILE A 5 13.28 -4.03 8.33
CA ILE A 5 14.03 -5.30 8.27
C ILE A 5 13.22 -6.40 7.55
N PHE A 6 11.91 -6.52 7.82
CA PHE A 6 11.06 -7.50 7.13
C PHE A 6 10.93 -7.21 5.62
N PHE A 7 10.83 -5.93 5.24
CA PHE A 7 10.78 -5.52 3.84
C PHE A 7 12.09 -5.83 3.11
N ILE A 8 13.22 -5.61 3.77
CA ILE A 8 14.55 -5.93 3.23
C ILE A 8 14.74 -7.45 3.10
N ILE A 9 14.25 -8.25 4.06
CA ILE A 9 14.37 -9.73 4.03
C ILE A 9 13.49 -10.36 2.94
N CYS A 10 12.24 -9.92 2.77
CA CYS A 10 11.39 -10.39 1.66
C CYS A 10 11.91 -9.94 0.29
N PHE A 11 12.52 -8.76 0.21
CA PHE A 11 13.20 -8.29 -1.01
C PHE A 11 14.46 -9.11 -1.30
N PHE A 12 15.22 -9.50 -0.27
CA PHE A 12 16.42 -10.35 -0.39
C PHE A 12 16.09 -11.78 -0.86
N LEU A 13 15.05 -12.41 -0.32
CA LEU A 13 14.67 -13.78 -0.67
C LEU A 13 14.15 -13.92 -2.12
N LEU A 14 13.66 -12.83 -2.74
CA LEU A 14 13.22 -12.82 -4.14
C LEU A 14 14.34 -12.49 -5.13
N PHE A 15 15.41 -11.82 -4.70
CA PHE A 15 16.55 -11.45 -5.57
C PHE A 15 17.76 -12.37 -5.45
N SER A 16 17.73 -13.37 -4.57
CA SER A 16 18.80 -14.37 -4.40
C SER A 16 18.99 -15.29 -5.62
N PHE A 17 18.22 -15.11 -6.70
CA PHE A 17 18.30 -15.90 -7.94
C PHE A 17 18.88 -15.11 -9.14
N ALA A 18 19.32 -13.87 -8.94
CA ALA A 18 19.99 -13.09 -10.00
C ALA A 18 21.49 -13.41 -10.06
N GLU A 19 21.87 -14.68 -10.05
CA GLU A 19 23.23 -15.08 -10.38
C GLU A 19 23.29 -15.42 -11.88
N ASN A 20 24.22 -14.76 -12.59
CA ASN A 20 24.58 -14.96 -14.00
C ASN A 20 23.85 -14.12 -15.05
N ALA A 21 23.68 -12.81 -14.82
CA ALA A 21 23.42 -11.88 -15.91
C ALA A 21 24.70 -11.09 -16.23
N SER A 22 25.45 -11.52 -17.24
CA SER A 22 26.54 -10.73 -17.85
C SER A 22 25.93 -9.53 -18.56
N ALA A 23 25.69 -8.46 -17.81
CA ALA A 23 25.04 -7.25 -18.27
C ALA A 23 25.84 -6.02 -17.84
N HIS A 24 25.87 -5.02 -18.70
CA HIS A 24 26.41 -3.71 -18.34
C HIS A 24 25.35 -2.91 -17.57
N GLN A 25 25.73 -2.21 -16.51
CA GLN A 25 24.81 -1.30 -15.82
C GLN A 25 24.39 -0.17 -16.78
N PRO A 26 23.09 0.01 -17.08
CA PRO A 26 22.65 1.05 -18.00
C PRO A 26 22.81 2.45 -17.39
N ASN A 27 23.33 3.37 -18.18
CA ASN A 27 23.53 4.77 -17.84
C ASN A 27 22.96 5.65 -18.98
N VAL A 28 21.79 6.24 -18.75
CA VAL A 28 21.09 7.06 -19.73
C VAL A 28 21.65 8.49 -19.72
N VAL A 29 22.39 8.89 -20.76
CA VAL A 29 23.12 10.18 -20.77
C VAL A 29 22.78 11.10 -21.95
N TYR A 30 21.98 10.66 -22.93
CA TYR A 30 21.61 11.47 -24.11
C TYR A 30 20.78 12.74 -23.85
N TYR A 31 20.31 12.94 -22.61
CA TYR A 31 19.67 14.19 -22.18
C TYR A 31 20.65 15.17 -21.51
N LEU A 32 21.82 14.70 -21.09
CA LEU A 32 22.81 15.51 -20.38
C LEU A 32 23.64 16.35 -21.35
N LYS A 33 23.95 17.59 -20.95
CA LYS A 33 24.79 18.52 -21.71
C LYS A 33 26.24 18.48 -21.19
N GLY A 34 27.19 18.81 -22.06
CA GLY A 34 28.61 18.87 -21.71
C GLY A 34 29.28 17.49 -21.63
N ASN A 35 30.39 17.43 -20.91
CA ASN A 35 31.21 16.23 -20.74
C ASN A 35 30.57 15.27 -19.72
N ILE A 36 30.61 13.98 -20.02
CA ILE A 36 30.05 12.94 -19.14
C ILE A 36 31.15 12.36 -18.26
N LYS A 37 31.01 12.47 -16.94
CA LYS A 37 31.98 11.88 -16.00
C LYS A 37 31.70 10.39 -15.82
N ILE A 38 32.74 9.57 -15.99
CA ILE A 38 32.73 8.14 -15.73
C ILE A 38 33.45 7.90 -14.41
N THR A 39 32.73 7.39 -13.41
CA THR A 39 33.28 7.03 -12.10
C THR A 39 33.40 5.51 -11.99
N GLY A 40 34.50 5.00 -11.44
CA GLY A 40 34.72 3.55 -11.34
C GLY A 40 34.82 2.90 -12.71
N PRO A 41 35.84 3.26 -13.52
CA PRO A 41 35.97 2.81 -14.92
C PRO A 41 36.15 1.29 -15.10
N GLU A 42 36.50 0.58 -14.03
CA GLU A 42 36.55 -0.89 -13.99
C GLU A 42 35.14 -1.52 -14.00
N ILE A 43 34.13 -0.81 -13.47
CA ILE A 43 32.77 -1.33 -13.33
C ILE A 43 32.08 -1.33 -14.70
N SER A 44 31.56 -2.50 -15.06
CA SER A 44 30.81 -2.78 -16.27
C SER A 44 29.57 -1.88 -16.40
N ARG A 45 29.66 -0.85 -17.27
CA ARG A 45 28.62 0.18 -17.49
C ARG A 45 28.41 0.44 -18.98
N ALA A 46 27.16 0.63 -19.37
CA ALA A 46 26.75 0.99 -20.72
C ALA A 46 26.16 2.41 -20.74
N PHE A 47 26.86 3.33 -21.39
CA PHE A 47 26.42 4.72 -21.53
C PHE A 47 25.61 4.88 -22.82
N TYR A 48 24.30 5.01 -22.69
CA TYR A 48 23.38 5.25 -23.79
C TYR A 48 23.38 6.72 -24.15
N ASP A 49 23.84 7.07 -25.35
CA ASP A 49 23.98 8.46 -25.79
C ASP A 49 23.53 8.67 -27.26
N LYS A 50 23.44 9.94 -27.68
CA LYS A 50 23.06 10.34 -29.03
C LYS A 50 23.97 11.47 -29.50
N LEU A 51 24.64 11.30 -30.64
CA LEU A 51 25.33 12.40 -31.30
C LEU A 51 24.30 13.31 -31.99
N LYS A 52 24.50 14.63 -31.89
CA LYS A 52 23.58 15.68 -32.35
C LYS A 52 24.31 16.80 -33.11
N GLY A 53 25.15 16.41 -34.07
CA GLY A 53 25.98 17.29 -34.88
C GLY A 53 27.41 17.48 -34.37
N GLU A 54 27.71 17.13 -33.12
CA GLU A 54 29.02 17.26 -32.49
C GLU A 54 29.48 15.93 -31.86
N PRO A 55 30.80 15.67 -31.77
CA PRO A 55 31.35 14.57 -30.99
C PRO A 55 30.95 14.64 -29.51
N ARG A 56 30.95 13.50 -28.84
CA ARG A 56 30.61 13.41 -27.42
C ARG A 56 31.84 13.03 -26.60
N THR A 57 32.05 13.76 -25.50
CA THR A 57 33.21 13.60 -24.63
C THR A 57 32.83 13.00 -23.28
N TYR A 58 33.60 12.00 -22.86
CA TYR A 58 33.55 11.37 -21.55
C TYR A 58 34.89 11.55 -20.84
N ILE A 59 34.85 11.76 -19.52
CA ILE A 59 36.02 12.00 -18.68
C ILE A 59 36.09 10.93 -17.60
N ILE A 60 37.22 10.24 -17.53
CA ILE A 60 37.57 9.34 -16.43
C ILE A 60 38.62 10.03 -15.57
N SER A 61 38.46 9.97 -14.25
CA SER A 61 39.50 10.34 -13.28
C SER A 61 39.70 9.15 -12.35
N SER A 62 40.91 8.60 -12.30
CA SER A 62 41.26 7.48 -11.43
C SER A 62 42.50 7.79 -10.61
N GLU A 63 42.45 7.50 -9.31
CA GLU A 63 43.58 7.64 -8.38
C GLU A 63 44.44 6.37 -8.32
N SER A 64 44.01 5.28 -8.95
CA SER A 64 44.74 4.02 -9.05
C SER A 64 44.88 3.58 -10.50
N ASP A 65 45.92 2.78 -10.77
CA ASP A 65 46.05 2.03 -12.03
C ASP A 65 44.79 1.19 -12.26
N PHE A 66 44.37 1.06 -13.52
CA PHE A 66 43.15 0.35 -13.88
C PHE A 66 43.21 -0.18 -15.32
N THR A 67 42.34 -1.12 -15.65
CA THR A 67 42.16 -1.63 -17.02
C THR A 67 41.11 -0.80 -17.75
N LEU A 68 41.54 -0.02 -18.74
CA LEU A 68 40.63 0.73 -19.60
C LEU A 68 40.07 -0.20 -20.66
N TYR A 69 38.83 -0.66 -20.44
CA TYR A 69 38.05 -1.39 -21.41
C TYR A 69 36.99 -0.50 -22.04
N LEU A 70 36.89 -0.49 -23.37
CA LEU A 70 35.89 0.23 -24.15
C LEU A 70 35.31 -0.68 -25.24
N ASN A 71 33.99 -0.66 -25.40
CA ASN A 71 33.31 -1.26 -26.54
C ASN A 71 32.24 -0.30 -27.07
N ILE A 72 32.13 -0.18 -28.38
CA ILE A 72 31.13 0.64 -29.03
C ILE A 72 30.02 -0.27 -29.56
N LEU A 73 28.79 0.02 -29.16
CA LEU A 73 27.60 -0.68 -29.63
C LEU A 73 26.65 0.30 -30.32
N VAL A 74 25.84 -0.21 -31.23
CA VAL A 74 24.81 0.56 -31.93
C VAL A 74 23.47 -0.19 -31.85
N PRO A 75 22.34 0.45 -31.55
CA PRO A 75 21.04 -0.24 -31.52
C PRO A 75 20.69 -0.74 -32.94
N ALA A 76 20.73 -2.05 -33.15
CA ALA A 76 20.63 -2.66 -34.48
C ALA A 76 19.29 -2.40 -35.19
N PRO A 77 18.12 -2.47 -34.54
CA PRO A 77 16.85 -2.25 -35.24
C PRO A 77 16.66 -0.83 -35.79
N GLN A 78 17.34 0.17 -35.21
CA GLN A 78 17.16 1.58 -35.56
C GLN A 78 18.34 2.15 -36.36
N ASN A 79 19.54 1.60 -36.18
CA ASN A 79 20.77 2.19 -36.71
C ASN A 79 21.71 1.11 -37.26
N ILE A 80 21.22 0.24 -38.14
CA ILE A 80 21.97 -0.89 -38.70
C ILE A 80 23.21 -0.48 -39.53
N LYS A 81 23.27 0.78 -39.96
CA LYS A 81 24.42 1.35 -40.70
C LYS A 81 25.31 2.25 -39.82
N GLY A 82 25.02 2.36 -38.53
CA GLY A 82 25.79 3.21 -37.63
C GLY A 82 27.23 2.72 -37.54
N ARG A 83 28.17 3.64 -37.78
CA ARG A 83 29.61 3.43 -37.60
C ARG A 83 30.12 4.59 -36.76
N TYR A 84 30.71 4.26 -35.62
CA TYR A 84 31.20 5.23 -34.66
C TYR A 84 32.60 4.85 -34.22
N SER A 85 33.44 5.86 -34.08
CA SER A 85 34.85 5.72 -33.72
C SER A 85 35.09 6.42 -32.37
N VAL A 86 36.15 6.00 -31.68
CA VAL A 86 36.52 6.54 -30.38
C VAL A 86 37.99 6.94 -30.37
N ASN A 87 38.25 8.16 -29.94
CA ASN A 87 39.58 8.61 -29.56
C ASN A 87 39.75 8.56 -28.04
N VAL A 88 40.90 8.09 -27.58
CA VAL A 88 41.29 8.07 -26.17
C VAL A 88 42.53 8.91 -26.00
N PHE A 89 42.48 9.85 -25.06
CA PHE A 89 43.60 10.71 -24.69
C PHE A 89 43.87 10.61 -23.19
N LEU A 90 45.15 10.65 -22.81
CA LEU A 90 45.59 10.97 -21.46
C LEU A 90 45.66 12.51 -21.34
N LEU A 91 45.12 13.06 -20.26
CA LEU A 91 45.17 14.48 -19.96
C LEU A 91 46.32 14.72 -18.96
N ASP A 92 47.39 15.35 -19.44
CA ASP A 92 48.57 15.69 -18.64
C ASP A 92 48.89 17.19 -18.78
N GLU A 93 48.94 17.93 -17.67
CA GLU A 93 49.33 19.34 -17.59
C GLU A 93 48.85 20.25 -18.76
N GLU A 94 47.56 20.13 -19.13
CA GLU A 94 46.88 20.85 -20.23
C GLU A 94 47.16 20.35 -21.67
N LYS A 95 47.88 19.25 -21.84
CA LYS A 95 48.08 18.56 -23.13
C LYS A 95 47.25 17.29 -23.21
N GLU A 96 46.85 16.94 -24.43
CA GLU A 96 46.13 15.72 -24.75
C GLU A 96 47.09 14.75 -25.45
N GLU A 97 47.52 13.71 -24.75
CA GLU A 97 48.37 12.68 -25.33
C GLU A 97 47.51 11.54 -25.90
N PRO A 98 47.58 11.24 -27.21
CA PRO A 98 46.76 10.20 -27.81
C PRO A 98 47.20 8.80 -27.34
N ILE A 99 46.24 8.04 -26.81
CA ILE A 99 46.45 6.66 -26.32
C ILE A 99 46.01 5.63 -27.36
N ALA A 100 44.86 5.85 -27.99
CA ALA A 100 44.28 4.94 -28.99
C ALA A 100 43.24 5.65 -29.87
N LEU A 101 43.17 5.23 -31.14
CA LEU A 101 42.04 5.46 -32.04
C LEU A 101 41.39 4.11 -32.33
N ILE A 102 40.13 3.99 -31.96
CA ILE A 102 39.28 2.83 -32.22
C ILE A 102 38.43 3.19 -33.44
N ASP A 103 38.86 2.82 -34.65
CA ASP A 103 38.16 3.18 -35.89
C ASP A 103 37.01 2.23 -36.19
N GLY A 104 35.77 2.70 -35.98
CA GLY A 104 34.57 1.95 -36.29
C GLY A 104 34.21 1.89 -37.77
N ASN A 105 34.82 2.69 -38.65
CA ASN A 105 34.49 2.65 -40.08
C ASN A 105 35.16 1.46 -40.78
N SER A 106 36.38 1.12 -40.36
CA SER A 106 37.17 0.02 -40.93
C SER A 106 37.04 -1.29 -40.14
N ALA A 107 36.35 -1.27 -38.99
CA ALA A 107 36.12 -2.46 -38.15
C ALA A 107 34.94 -3.31 -38.64
N GLY A 108 34.98 -4.61 -38.36
CA GLY A 108 33.82 -5.50 -38.50
C GLY A 108 32.77 -5.21 -37.43
N TRP A 109 31.49 -5.23 -37.81
CA TRP A 109 30.36 -5.07 -36.90
C TRP A 109 29.48 -6.31 -36.97
N GLU A 110 29.16 -6.88 -35.81
CA GLU A 110 28.39 -8.12 -35.72
C GLU A 110 27.06 -7.90 -35.00
N VAL A 111 25.99 -8.56 -35.45
CA VAL A 111 24.72 -8.55 -34.72
C VAL A 111 24.89 -9.33 -33.42
N PHE A 112 24.74 -8.63 -32.30
CA PHE A 112 24.83 -9.15 -30.94
C PHE A 112 23.47 -9.06 -30.25
N TYR A 113 23.03 -10.17 -29.65
CA TYR A 113 21.83 -10.19 -28.82
C TYR A 113 22.21 -10.08 -27.34
N GLU A 114 21.71 -9.05 -26.66
CA GLU A 114 21.87 -8.92 -25.21
C GLU A 114 20.66 -9.55 -24.50
N PRO A 115 20.84 -10.66 -23.78
CA PRO A 115 19.73 -11.37 -23.14
C PRO A 115 19.11 -10.60 -21.97
N PHE A 116 19.86 -9.70 -21.31
CA PHE A 116 19.40 -8.97 -20.13
C PHE A 116 18.33 -7.92 -20.48
N GLY A 117 18.60 -7.06 -21.46
CA GLY A 117 17.60 -6.13 -22.00
C GLY A 117 16.65 -6.79 -23.00
N ARG A 118 17.02 -7.95 -23.56
CA ARG A 118 16.38 -8.57 -24.75
C ARG A 118 16.40 -7.63 -25.95
N ASP A 119 17.53 -6.98 -26.18
CA ASP A 119 17.72 -6.01 -27.26
C ASP A 119 18.88 -6.44 -28.17
N TYR A 120 18.77 -6.13 -29.47
CA TYR A 120 19.84 -6.38 -30.43
C TYR A 120 20.69 -5.14 -30.63
N TYR A 121 22.00 -5.36 -30.68
CA TYR A 121 23.01 -4.37 -30.97
C TYR A 121 23.80 -4.79 -32.20
N LEU A 122 24.39 -3.84 -32.91
CA LEU A 122 25.60 -4.09 -33.68
C LEU A 122 26.76 -3.86 -32.73
N LYS A 123 27.53 -4.91 -32.49
CA LYS A 123 28.74 -4.88 -31.70
C LYS A 123 29.90 -4.47 -32.58
N GLY A 124 30.46 -3.30 -32.27
CA GLY A 124 31.61 -2.73 -32.95
C GLY A 124 32.93 -3.08 -32.27
N PRO A 125 34.00 -2.35 -32.61
CA PRO A 125 35.34 -2.64 -32.11
C PRO A 125 35.45 -2.50 -30.58
N GLU A 126 36.38 -3.27 -30.02
CA GLU A 126 36.72 -3.30 -28.61
C GLU A 126 38.15 -2.83 -28.40
N PHE A 127 38.42 -2.22 -27.26
CA PHE A 127 39.75 -1.80 -26.84
C PHE A 127 39.94 -2.14 -25.37
N GLU A 128 41.10 -2.70 -25.06
CA GLU A 128 41.48 -3.05 -23.70
C GLU A 128 42.96 -2.77 -23.48
N LYS A 129 43.27 -1.97 -22.46
CA LYS A 129 44.65 -1.65 -22.11
C LYS A 129 44.77 -1.34 -20.61
N ALA A 130 45.78 -1.90 -19.96
CA ALA A 130 46.17 -1.47 -18.63
C ALA A 130 46.77 -0.06 -18.69
N VAL A 131 46.23 0.87 -17.91
CA VAL A 131 46.64 2.28 -17.90
C VAL A 131 46.93 2.74 -16.47
N LYS A 132 47.75 3.78 -16.34
CA LYS A 132 48.14 4.33 -15.03
C LYS A 132 47.04 5.19 -14.42
N ALA A 133 47.09 5.40 -13.12
CA ALA A 133 46.30 6.44 -12.46
C ALA A 133 46.43 7.78 -13.22
N GLY A 134 45.32 8.49 -13.41
CA GLY A 134 45.30 9.70 -14.23
C GLY A 134 43.91 10.11 -14.72
N ASN A 135 43.89 11.17 -15.52
CA ASN A 135 42.69 11.70 -16.15
C ASN A 135 42.67 11.33 -17.63
N TYR A 136 41.58 10.73 -18.10
CA TYR A 136 41.45 10.29 -19.48
C TYR A 136 40.25 10.96 -20.13
N LYS A 137 40.43 11.40 -21.38
CA LYS A 137 39.37 11.91 -22.23
C LYS A 137 39.05 10.88 -23.30
N ILE A 138 37.78 10.48 -23.37
CA ILE A 138 37.26 9.60 -24.41
C ILE A 138 36.30 10.41 -25.27
N THR A 139 36.55 10.48 -26.57
CA THR A 139 35.69 11.20 -27.51
C THR A 139 35.10 10.23 -28.52
N VAL A 140 33.78 10.08 -28.51
CA VAL A 140 33.02 9.30 -29.47
C VAL A 140 32.55 10.21 -30.60
N PHE A 141 32.74 9.78 -31.85
CA PHE A 141 32.37 10.53 -33.04
C PHE A 141 31.93 9.61 -34.18
N SER A 142 31.28 10.17 -35.19
CA SER A 142 31.00 9.51 -36.47
C SER A 142 31.20 10.50 -37.61
N GLU A 143 31.21 10.03 -38.86
CA GLU A 143 31.39 10.91 -40.03
C GLU A 143 30.43 12.10 -40.04
N LYS A 144 29.19 11.87 -39.61
CA LYS A 144 28.14 12.90 -39.54
C LYS A 144 27.91 13.42 -38.12
N ASN A 145 28.50 12.81 -37.10
CA ASN A 145 28.20 13.05 -35.68
C ASN A 145 26.68 13.06 -35.38
N TRP A 146 25.96 12.09 -35.93
CA TRP A 146 24.52 11.91 -35.69
C TRP A 146 24.19 10.47 -35.38
N GLY A 147 23.18 10.28 -34.53
CA GLY A 147 22.55 8.99 -34.25
C GLY A 147 22.83 8.43 -32.85
N GLU A 148 22.14 7.35 -32.53
CA GLU A 148 22.27 6.59 -31.30
C GLU A 148 23.52 5.69 -31.30
N TYR A 149 24.21 5.64 -30.16
CA TYR A 149 25.26 4.68 -29.86
C TYR A 149 25.28 4.38 -28.36
N VAL A 150 25.98 3.32 -27.99
CA VAL A 150 26.25 2.97 -26.59
C VAL A 150 27.76 2.79 -26.43
N LEU A 151 28.33 3.47 -25.44
CA LEU A 151 29.72 3.27 -25.01
C LEU A 151 29.72 2.36 -23.79
N ALA A 152 30.16 1.11 -23.96
CA ALA A 152 30.38 0.19 -22.85
C ALA A 152 31.80 0.40 -22.29
N VAL A 153 31.89 0.49 -20.96
CA VAL A 153 33.14 0.76 -20.22
C VAL A 153 33.25 -0.20 -19.05
N GLY A 154 34.47 -0.69 -18.81
CA GLY A 154 34.76 -1.62 -17.71
C GLY A 154 34.26 -3.05 -17.93
N LYS A 155 34.77 -3.98 -17.14
CA LYS A 155 34.46 -5.42 -17.20
C LYS A 155 33.98 -6.01 -15.87
N GLN A 156 34.22 -5.33 -14.76
CA GLN A 156 33.84 -5.82 -13.44
C GLN A 156 32.32 -5.71 -13.25
N GLU A 157 31.66 -6.85 -13.10
CA GLU A 157 30.24 -6.88 -12.78
C GLU A 157 30.02 -6.50 -11.31
N TYR A 158 29.18 -5.50 -11.09
CA TYR A 158 28.72 -5.10 -9.76
C TYR A 158 27.27 -4.70 -9.88
N PHE A 159 26.39 -5.24 -9.05
CA PHE A 159 24.96 -4.87 -9.01
C PHE A 159 24.51 -4.74 -7.57
N GLY A 160 24.59 -3.51 -7.04
CA GLY A 160 23.99 -3.20 -5.77
C GLY A 160 22.45 -3.14 -5.86
N VAL A 161 21.80 -3.26 -4.70
CA VAL A 161 20.32 -3.29 -4.62
C VAL A 161 19.68 -1.99 -5.14
N LEU A 162 20.29 -0.84 -4.86
CA LEU A 162 19.77 0.45 -5.31
C LEU A 162 19.94 0.61 -6.83
N GLU A 163 21.05 0.12 -7.37
CA GLU A 163 21.34 0.09 -8.79
C GLU A 163 20.32 -0.79 -9.51
N MET A 164 20.00 -1.98 -9.00
CA MET A 164 18.97 -2.86 -9.57
C MET A 164 17.58 -2.21 -9.63
N ILE A 165 17.21 -1.45 -8.59
CA ILE A 165 15.96 -0.67 -8.59
C ILE A 165 15.99 0.40 -9.69
N ASN A 166 17.11 1.11 -9.86
CA ASN A 166 17.24 2.11 -10.92
C ASN A 166 17.16 1.47 -12.32
N VAL A 167 17.83 0.34 -12.53
CA VAL A 167 17.76 -0.43 -13.79
C VAL A 167 16.33 -0.82 -14.14
N TYR A 168 15.55 -1.27 -13.14
CA TYR A 168 14.14 -1.66 -13.33
C TYR A 168 13.29 -0.53 -13.93
N TRP A 169 13.60 0.73 -13.62
CA TRP A 169 12.89 1.90 -14.15
C TRP A 169 13.48 2.43 -15.45
N GLN A 170 14.80 2.30 -15.65
CA GLN A 170 15.48 2.81 -16.84
C GLN A 170 15.26 1.93 -18.08
N LEU A 171 15.22 0.60 -17.93
CA LEU A 171 15.06 -0.30 -19.08
C LEU A 171 13.74 -0.09 -19.85
N PRO A 172 12.56 0.05 -19.20
CA PRO A 172 11.33 0.45 -19.89
C PRO A 172 11.46 1.74 -20.72
N LEU A 173 12.15 2.75 -20.17
CA LEU A 173 12.38 4.03 -20.85
C LEU A 173 13.30 3.85 -22.06
N LEU A 174 14.39 3.09 -21.92
CA LEU A 174 15.29 2.75 -23.02
C LEU A 174 14.57 2.00 -24.14
N LYS A 175 13.69 1.05 -23.81
CA LYS A 175 12.87 0.36 -24.82
C LYS A 175 12.04 1.32 -25.65
N TYR A 176 11.41 2.30 -25.00
CA TYR A 176 10.57 3.28 -25.68
C TYR A 176 11.36 4.35 -26.46
N ASP A 177 12.38 4.94 -25.85
CA ASP A 177 13.06 6.14 -26.39
C ASP A 177 14.33 5.87 -27.18
N PHE A 178 15.01 4.76 -26.89
CA PHE A 178 16.30 4.41 -27.49
C PHE A 178 16.18 3.27 -28.50
N PHE A 179 15.63 2.12 -28.08
CA PHE A 179 15.51 0.94 -28.95
C PHE A 179 14.27 0.95 -29.85
N LYS A 180 13.24 1.74 -29.49
CA LYS A 180 11.94 1.77 -30.17
C LYS A 180 11.29 0.38 -30.25
N THR A 181 11.50 -0.42 -29.22
CA THR A 181 10.92 -1.77 -29.04
C THR A 181 9.73 -1.72 -28.08
N PRO A 182 8.80 -2.67 -28.15
CA PRO A 182 7.68 -2.73 -27.21
C PRO A 182 8.13 -2.86 -25.75
N VAL A 183 7.68 -1.95 -24.90
CA VAL A 183 8.05 -1.90 -23.46
C VAL A 183 7.72 -3.20 -22.72
N TRP A 184 6.65 -3.89 -23.12
CA TRP A 184 6.23 -5.14 -22.48
C TRP A 184 7.29 -6.24 -22.55
N GLN A 185 8.22 -6.20 -23.52
CA GLN A 185 9.32 -7.18 -23.62
C GLN A 185 10.23 -7.16 -22.39
N PHE A 186 10.40 -6.00 -21.75
CA PHE A 186 11.16 -5.90 -20.49
C PHE A 186 10.51 -6.74 -19.39
N PHE A 187 9.18 -6.74 -19.27
CA PHE A 187 8.48 -7.52 -18.24
C PHE A 187 8.51 -9.03 -18.48
N LEU A 188 9.11 -9.48 -19.60
CA LEU A 188 9.41 -10.90 -19.87
C LEU A 188 10.87 -11.26 -19.59
N THR A 189 11.69 -10.31 -19.13
CA THR A 189 13.03 -10.58 -18.60
C THR A 189 12.92 -11.14 -17.18
N PRO A 190 13.90 -11.93 -16.69
CA PRO A 190 13.94 -12.35 -15.29
C PRO A 190 13.77 -11.16 -14.33
N LEU A 191 14.51 -10.06 -14.56
CA LEU A 191 14.43 -8.85 -13.76
C LEU A 191 13.01 -8.24 -13.76
N GLY A 192 12.40 -8.12 -14.93
CA GLY A 192 11.03 -7.64 -15.13
C GLY A 192 10.01 -8.45 -14.34
N ILE A 193 10.07 -9.78 -14.46
CA ILE A 193 9.18 -10.75 -13.81
C ILE A 193 9.32 -10.66 -12.28
N TYR A 194 10.55 -10.75 -11.75
CA TYR A 194 10.80 -10.69 -10.31
C TYR A 194 10.36 -9.36 -9.70
N GLY A 195 10.54 -8.24 -10.40
CA GLY A 195 10.06 -6.95 -9.92
C GLY A 195 8.52 -6.87 -9.86
N VAL A 196 7.80 -7.43 -10.83
CA VAL A 196 6.31 -7.47 -10.77
C VAL A 196 5.85 -8.32 -9.59
N ILE A 197 6.45 -9.50 -9.39
CA ILE A 197 6.14 -10.39 -8.26
C ILE A 197 6.40 -9.69 -6.93
N ALA A 198 7.53 -8.98 -6.79
CA ALA A 198 7.87 -8.23 -5.59
C ALA A 198 6.84 -7.13 -5.29
N ILE A 199 6.43 -6.36 -6.30
CA ILE A 199 5.39 -5.32 -6.17
C ILE A 199 4.05 -5.93 -5.72
N LEU A 200 3.61 -7.01 -6.35
CA LEU A 200 2.39 -7.72 -5.97
C LEU A 200 2.45 -8.25 -4.52
N GLY A 201 3.59 -8.84 -4.13
CA GLY A 201 3.83 -9.30 -2.76
C GLY A 201 3.69 -8.18 -1.72
N ILE A 202 4.18 -6.97 -2.02
CA ILE A 202 4.04 -5.79 -1.16
C ILE A 202 2.57 -5.41 -0.99
N PHE A 203 1.79 -5.37 -2.08
CA PHE A 203 0.36 -5.05 -2.02
C PHE A 203 -0.44 -6.06 -1.18
N ILE A 204 -0.12 -7.35 -1.32
CA ILE A 204 -0.73 -8.42 -0.52
C ILE A 204 -0.38 -8.23 0.96
N ALA A 205 0.90 -8.02 1.28
CA ALA A 205 1.35 -7.81 2.66
C ALA A 205 0.72 -6.58 3.31
N LEU A 206 0.56 -5.47 2.59
CA LEU A 206 -0.12 -4.28 3.10
C LEU A 206 -1.62 -4.55 3.38
N SER A 207 -2.25 -5.32 2.52
CA SER A 207 -3.67 -5.70 2.67
C SER A 207 -3.89 -6.63 3.85
N THR A 208 -3.02 -7.61 4.07
CA THR A 208 -3.09 -8.51 5.23
C THR A 208 -2.83 -7.76 6.54
N VAL A 209 -1.86 -6.83 6.56
CA VAL A 209 -1.62 -5.98 7.74
C VAL A 209 -2.83 -5.12 8.07
N ARG A 210 -3.50 -4.53 7.08
CA ARG A 210 -4.74 -3.78 7.30
C ARG A 210 -5.85 -4.65 7.89
N LEU A 211 -6.01 -5.86 7.37
CA LEU A 211 -6.98 -6.83 7.88
C LEU A 211 -6.69 -7.19 9.34
N LEU A 212 -5.43 -7.50 9.66
CA LEU A 212 -4.98 -7.79 11.02
C LEU A 212 -5.22 -6.61 11.97
N ILE A 213 -4.90 -5.38 11.56
CA ILE A 213 -5.20 -4.17 12.35
C ILE A 213 -6.71 -4.04 12.59
N SER A 214 -7.53 -4.29 11.56
CA SER A 214 -8.98 -4.24 11.69
C SER A 214 -9.48 -5.27 12.72
N LEU A 215 -9.02 -6.52 12.62
CA LEU A 215 -9.37 -7.60 13.56
C LEU A 215 -8.92 -7.29 14.99
N ILE A 216 -7.68 -6.81 15.17
CA ILE A 216 -7.16 -6.40 16.47
C ILE A 216 -7.98 -5.23 17.03
N SER A 217 -8.29 -4.22 16.23
CA SER A 217 -9.07 -3.06 16.68
C SER A 217 -10.48 -3.44 17.11
N LYS A 218 -11.11 -4.39 16.41
CA LYS A 218 -12.41 -4.95 16.78
C LYS A 218 -12.34 -5.71 18.10
N LYS A 219 -11.32 -6.57 18.27
CA LYS A 219 -11.09 -7.32 19.51
C LYS A 219 -10.76 -6.42 20.71
N VAL A 220 -9.94 -5.38 20.51
CA VAL A 220 -9.62 -4.39 21.56
C VAL A 220 -10.85 -3.61 22.00
N ARG A 221 -11.73 -3.19 21.06
CA ARG A 221 -12.97 -2.48 21.42
C ARG A 221 -13.93 -3.34 22.24
N ILE A 222 -14.04 -4.62 21.91
CA ILE A 222 -14.87 -5.57 22.66
C ILE A 222 -14.27 -5.84 24.05
N ASN A 223 -12.95 -5.99 24.17
CA ASN A 223 -12.25 -6.18 25.44
C ASN A 223 -12.26 -4.96 26.39
N MET A 224 -12.69 -3.78 25.95
CA MET A 224 -12.84 -2.61 26.83
C MET A 224 -14.08 -2.67 27.73
N ALA A 225 -15.09 -3.51 27.41
CA ALA A 225 -16.30 -3.62 28.20
C ALA A 225 -16.12 -4.66 29.34
N LYS A 226 -15.68 -4.20 30.50
CA LYS A 226 -15.99 -4.90 31.76
C LYS A 226 -17.40 -4.47 32.18
N THR A 227 -18.24 -5.48 32.36
CA THR A 227 -19.68 -5.49 32.65
C THR A 227 -20.46 -4.22 32.31
N LEU A 228 -21.28 -4.34 31.27
CA LEU A 228 -22.16 -3.32 30.75
C LEU A 228 -23.58 -3.88 30.63
N LEU A 229 -24.58 -3.15 31.11
CA LEU A 229 -25.98 -3.47 30.89
C LEU A 229 -26.67 -2.29 30.17
N LEU A 230 -27.30 -2.56 29.03
CA LEU A 230 -28.02 -1.58 28.23
C LEU A 230 -29.50 -1.98 28.20
N THR A 231 -30.36 -1.25 28.89
CA THR A 231 -31.79 -1.55 28.99
C THR A 231 -32.63 -0.59 28.16
N SER A 232 -33.82 -1.03 27.74
CA SER A 232 -34.82 -0.16 27.12
C SER A 232 -35.53 0.70 28.18
N THR A 233 -36.09 0.06 29.20
CA THR A 233 -36.67 0.71 30.40
C THR A 233 -35.82 0.39 31.63
N GLY A 234 -36.01 1.11 32.74
CA GLY A 234 -35.09 1.13 33.88
C GLY A 234 -34.97 -0.18 34.67
N MET A 235 -35.41 -0.17 35.92
CA MET A 235 -35.22 -1.27 36.88
C MET A 235 -36.23 -2.43 36.72
N ASP A 236 -36.85 -2.59 35.54
CA ASP A 236 -37.78 -3.70 35.28
C ASP A 236 -37.09 -5.08 35.36
N MET A 237 -35.75 -5.14 35.22
CA MET A 237 -34.92 -6.35 35.33
C MET A 237 -34.13 -6.42 36.67
N LYS A 238 -34.80 -6.06 37.77
CA LYS A 238 -34.15 -5.87 39.08
C LYS A 238 -33.39 -7.09 39.62
N GLU A 239 -33.86 -8.31 39.37
CA GLU A 239 -33.21 -9.53 39.86
C GLU A 239 -31.91 -9.83 39.09
N GLU A 240 -31.92 -9.63 37.78
CA GLU A 240 -30.71 -9.75 36.95
C GLU A 240 -29.68 -8.69 37.36
N ILE A 241 -30.12 -7.44 37.57
CA ILE A 241 -29.26 -6.32 38.00
C ILE A 241 -28.63 -6.60 39.37
N LYS A 242 -29.41 -7.12 40.32
CA LYS A 242 -28.95 -7.49 41.66
C LYS A 242 -27.82 -8.52 41.63
N ASN A 243 -27.90 -9.48 40.70
CA ASN A 243 -26.94 -10.56 40.60
C ASN A 243 -25.66 -10.21 39.81
N LEU A 244 -25.56 -9.03 39.19
CA LEU A 244 -24.42 -8.63 38.35
C LEU A 244 -23.06 -8.61 39.07
N LEU A 245 -23.03 -8.21 40.34
CA LEU A 245 -21.81 -7.92 41.08
C LEU A 245 -21.43 -9.01 42.12
N HIS A 246 -22.22 -10.08 42.22
CA HIS A 246 -22.02 -11.19 43.19
C HIS A 246 -21.67 -10.72 44.62
N LYS A 247 -22.35 -9.66 45.08
CA LYS A 247 -22.19 -9.08 46.41
C LYS A 247 -23.54 -8.75 47.02
N PRO A 248 -23.65 -8.64 48.36
CA PRO A 248 -24.89 -8.27 48.98
C PRO A 248 -25.40 -6.92 48.45
N ALA A 249 -26.70 -6.82 48.20
CA ALA A 249 -27.30 -5.63 47.59
C ALA A 249 -27.03 -4.34 48.41
N TYR A 250 -27.02 -4.47 49.75
CA TYR A 250 -26.72 -3.38 50.68
C TYR A 250 -25.27 -2.88 50.65
N ASP A 251 -24.35 -3.61 50.01
CA ASP A 251 -22.96 -3.17 49.81
C ASP A 251 -22.76 -2.55 48.42
N ILE A 252 -23.82 -2.38 47.62
CA ILE A 252 -23.74 -1.83 46.27
C ILE A 252 -23.91 -0.32 46.29
N LEU A 253 -22.85 0.41 45.97
CA LEU A 253 -22.83 1.87 45.86
C LEU A 253 -23.15 2.26 44.41
N VAL A 254 -24.30 2.87 44.20
CA VAL A 254 -24.77 3.31 42.89
C VAL A 254 -24.62 4.83 42.76
N ALA A 255 -24.00 5.27 41.67
CA ALA A 255 -24.11 6.65 41.21
C ALA A 255 -25.25 6.72 40.20
N PHE A 256 -26.33 7.39 40.58
CA PHE A 256 -27.54 7.53 39.78
C PHE A 256 -27.54 8.86 39.03
N ILE A 257 -27.12 8.81 37.76
CA ILE A 257 -26.98 9.97 36.89
C ILE A 257 -28.35 10.34 36.31
N THR A 258 -28.97 11.41 36.84
CA THR A 258 -30.33 11.83 36.44
C THR A 258 -30.35 13.01 35.48
N THR A 259 -29.21 13.32 34.84
CA THR A 259 -29.06 14.53 34.02
C THR A 259 -30.00 14.55 32.81
N ALA A 260 -30.20 13.40 32.15
CA ALA A 260 -31.09 13.29 30.99
C ALA A 260 -32.54 13.71 31.32
N ALA A 261 -33.03 13.31 32.49
CA ALA A 261 -34.40 13.55 32.94
C ALA A 261 -34.71 15.03 33.25
N LYS A 262 -33.71 15.92 33.35
CA LYS A 262 -33.95 17.36 33.62
C LYS A 262 -34.77 18.08 32.54
N LYS A 263 -34.91 17.46 31.37
CA LYS A 263 -35.68 17.97 30.23
C LYS A 263 -36.99 17.22 30.01
N GLU A 264 -37.34 16.30 30.92
CA GLU A 264 -38.62 15.62 30.93
C GLU A 264 -39.62 16.37 31.82
N GLN A 265 -40.90 16.31 31.43
CA GLN A 265 -41.99 16.87 32.22
C GLN A 265 -42.47 15.89 33.30
N ASP A 266 -42.51 14.60 32.96
CA ASP A 266 -42.87 13.52 33.89
C ASP A 266 -41.59 12.83 34.40
N LEU A 267 -41.41 12.81 35.71
CA LEU A 267 -40.27 12.17 36.39
C LEU A 267 -40.68 10.87 37.11
N SER A 268 -41.90 10.37 36.86
CA SER A 268 -42.43 9.14 37.47
C SER A 268 -41.49 7.94 37.27
N PHE A 269 -40.89 7.80 36.09
CA PHE A 269 -39.94 6.73 35.79
C PHE A 269 -38.66 6.82 36.66
N VAL A 270 -38.09 8.01 36.83
CA VAL A 270 -36.90 8.25 37.66
C VAL A 270 -37.19 7.87 39.12
N LEU A 271 -38.38 8.21 39.61
CA LEU A 271 -38.80 7.87 40.96
C LEU A 271 -39.02 6.36 41.11
N LYS A 272 -39.68 5.72 40.14
CA LYS A 272 -39.88 4.27 40.10
C LYS A 272 -38.54 3.52 40.12
N ASP A 273 -37.56 3.97 39.35
CA ASP A 273 -36.24 3.33 39.31
C ASP A 273 -35.44 3.55 40.61
N LEU A 274 -35.56 4.74 41.21
CA LEU A 274 -34.98 5.02 42.53
C LEU A 274 -35.62 4.15 43.63
N GLU A 275 -36.94 4.02 43.64
CA GLU A 275 -37.69 3.17 44.55
C GLU A 275 -37.27 1.71 44.38
N ALA A 276 -37.25 1.20 43.14
CA ALA A 276 -36.84 -0.17 42.85
C ALA A 276 -35.38 -0.47 43.27
N MET A 277 -34.44 0.46 43.05
CA MET A 277 -33.07 0.30 43.55
C MET A 277 -33.02 0.28 45.08
N THR A 278 -33.83 1.11 45.74
CA THR A 278 -33.91 1.17 47.21
C THR A 278 -34.54 -0.10 47.78
N GLU A 279 -35.60 -0.62 47.16
CA GLU A 279 -36.24 -1.89 47.52
C GLU A 279 -35.30 -3.09 47.42
N VAL A 280 -34.47 -3.12 46.38
CA VAL A 280 -33.43 -4.14 46.20
C VAL A 280 -32.34 -4.02 47.28
N GLY A 281 -32.19 -2.82 47.88
CA GLY A 281 -31.27 -2.53 48.97
C GLY A 281 -30.02 -1.78 48.54
N PHE A 282 -29.96 -1.20 47.34
CA PHE A 282 -28.78 -0.45 46.89
C PHE A 282 -28.60 0.87 47.63
N ASN A 283 -27.34 1.28 47.84
CA ASN A 283 -26.98 2.60 48.34
C ASN A 283 -26.86 3.58 47.16
N VAL A 284 -27.93 4.32 46.90
CA VAL A 284 -28.04 5.18 45.72
C VAL A 284 -27.67 6.63 46.04
N GLU A 285 -26.74 7.20 45.28
CA GLU A 285 -26.43 8.63 45.29
C GLU A 285 -26.85 9.27 43.97
N LYS A 286 -27.80 10.21 44.03
CA LYS A 286 -28.24 10.99 42.85
C LYS A 286 -27.17 12.00 42.45
N ILE A 287 -26.76 11.99 41.18
CA ILE A 287 -25.71 12.84 40.64
C ILE A 287 -26.20 13.54 39.37
N ASP A 288 -25.92 14.84 39.30
CA ASP A 288 -26.05 15.63 38.07
C ASP A 288 -24.65 15.94 37.52
N ILE A 289 -24.39 15.53 36.28
CA ILE A 289 -23.11 15.75 35.59
C ILE A 289 -23.08 17.08 34.83
N GLU A 290 -24.20 17.79 34.70
CA GLU A 290 -24.23 19.09 34.03
C GLU A 290 -23.33 20.10 34.76
N GLY A 291 -22.50 20.83 34.00
CA GLY A 291 -21.61 21.86 34.52
C GLY A 291 -20.39 21.35 35.30
N LYS A 292 -20.27 20.03 35.52
CA LYS A 292 -19.13 19.41 36.20
C LYS A 292 -17.91 19.31 35.28
N LYS A 293 -16.71 19.31 35.87
CA LYS A 293 -15.45 19.05 35.17
C LYS A 293 -14.97 17.61 35.40
N GLU A 294 -14.06 17.14 34.54
CA GLU A 294 -13.53 15.76 34.57
C GLU A 294 -13.01 15.36 35.96
N TYR A 295 -12.29 16.24 36.67
CA TYR A 295 -11.75 15.93 37.99
C TYR A 295 -12.83 15.78 39.07
N GLU A 296 -13.93 16.54 38.98
CA GLU A 296 -15.06 16.44 39.90
C GLU A 296 -15.78 15.11 39.69
N LEU A 297 -16.03 14.74 38.43
CA LEU A 297 -16.61 13.44 38.10
C LEU A 297 -15.75 12.29 38.61
N ARG A 298 -14.42 12.36 38.42
CA ARG A 298 -13.52 11.33 38.94
C ARG A 298 -13.64 11.18 40.46
N LYS A 299 -13.77 12.29 41.20
CA LYS A 299 -13.94 12.25 42.66
C LYS A 299 -15.29 11.66 43.06
N MET A 300 -16.38 12.12 42.42
CA MET A 300 -17.74 11.67 42.74
C MET A 300 -17.97 10.19 42.41
N LEU A 301 -17.29 9.67 41.37
CA LEU A 301 -17.50 8.31 40.86
C LEU A 301 -16.44 7.29 41.32
N ALA A 302 -15.40 7.69 42.05
CA ALA A 302 -14.22 6.84 42.35
C ALA A 302 -14.52 5.52 43.08
N ASN A 303 -15.58 5.50 43.91
CA ASN A 303 -15.91 4.38 44.80
C ASN A 303 -17.29 3.77 44.48
N LYS A 304 -17.79 4.00 43.27
CA LYS A 304 -19.09 3.49 42.85
C LYS A 304 -18.90 2.15 42.16
N ASP A 305 -19.81 1.23 42.42
CA ASP A 305 -19.81 -0.08 41.76
C ASP A 305 -20.63 -0.08 40.49
N ILE A 306 -21.70 0.73 40.48
CA ILE A 306 -22.57 0.92 39.33
C ILE A 306 -22.66 2.42 39.03
N ILE A 307 -22.39 2.77 37.78
CA ILE A 307 -22.77 4.07 37.22
C ILE A 307 -24.07 3.84 36.44
N PHE A 308 -25.19 4.18 37.07
CA PHE A 308 -26.52 4.07 36.51
C PHE A 308 -26.84 5.36 35.78
N VAL A 309 -26.97 5.31 34.45
CA VAL A 309 -27.27 6.44 33.59
C VAL A 309 -28.73 6.36 33.15
N GLU A 310 -29.54 7.22 33.75
CA GLU A 310 -31.00 7.25 33.59
C GLU A 310 -31.43 7.77 32.21
N GLY A 311 -32.67 7.43 31.83
CA GLY A 311 -33.39 7.92 30.67
C GLY A 311 -33.79 9.40 30.73
N GLY A 312 -34.39 9.87 29.63
CA GLY A 312 -34.74 11.27 29.36
C GLY A 312 -34.25 11.68 27.97
N ASN A 313 -33.83 12.92 27.78
CA ASN A 313 -33.39 13.39 26.47
C ASN A 313 -31.91 13.02 26.16
N ALA A 314 -31.68 12.18 25.14
CA ALA A 314 -30.35 11.70 24.76
C ALA A 314 -29.41 12.78 24.21
N TYR A 315 -29.95 13.79 23.51
CA TYR A 315 -29.14 14.91 22.99
C TYR A 315 -28.59 15.77 24.14
N TYR A 316 -29.45 16.09 25.11
CA TYR A 316 -29.07 16.82 26.31
C TYR A 316 -28.06 16.04 27.17
N LEU A 317 -28.28 14.74 27.35
CA LEU A 317 -27.35 13.86 28.06
C LEU A 317 -25.97 13.85 27.39
N LEU A 318 -25.91 13.64 26.07
CA LEU A 318 -24.65 13.60 25.33
C LEU A 318 -23.91 14.94 25.40
N GLU A 319 -24.64 16.06 25.33
CA GLU A 319 -24.03 17.38 25.46
C GLU A 319 -23.37 17.56 26.84
N ALA A 320 -24.07 17.21 27.92
CA ALA A 320 -23.54 17.26 29.29
C ALA A 320 -22.34 16.33 29.47
N MET A 321 -22.39 15.11 28.92
CA MET A 321 -21.27 14.16 28.96
C MET A 321 -20.02 14.69 28.22
N LYS A 322 -20.21 15.34 27.06
CA LYS A 322 -19.11 15.96 26.30
C LYS A 322 -18.50 17.14 27.05
N LYS A 323 -19.33 18.03 27.59
CA LYS A 323 -18.86 19.21 28.35
C LYS A 323 -18.12 18.83 29.63
N SER A 324 -18.53 17.75 30.29
CA SER A 324 -17.95 17.31 31.55
C SER A 324 -16.75 16.36 31.43
N GLY A 325 -16.50 15.82 30.25
CA GLY A 325 -15.46 14.80 30.03
C GLY A 325 -15.85 13.41 30.54
N PHE A 326 -17.15 13.16 30.74
CA PHE A 326 -17.69 11.91 31.28
C PHE A 326 -17.22 10.68 30.51
N GLU A 327 -17.14 10.74 29.17
CA GLU A 327 -16.69 9.64 28.30
C GLU A 327 -15.35 9.04 28.76
N LYS A 328 -14.39 9.90 29.10
CA LYS A 328 -13.07 9.47 29.53
C LYS A 328 -13.11 8.86 30.94
N VAL A 329 -13.87 9.48 31.84
CA VAL A 329 -14.04 9.01 33.22
C VAL A 329 -14.68 7.63 33.25
N ILE A 330 -15.80 7.45 32.54
CA ILE A 330 -16.55 6.20 32.56
C ILE A 330 -15.75 5.04 31.95
N LYS A 331 -15.05 5.27 30.84
CA LYS A 331 -14.18 4.26 30.23
C LYS A 331 -13.04 3.82 31.16
N ASP A 332 -12.47 4.75 31.94
CA ASP A 332 -11.44 4.43 32.92
C ASP A 332 -12.01 3.63 34.12
N LEU A 333 -13.21 3.99 34.59
CA LEU A 333 -13.89 3.27 35.67
C LEU A 333 -14.30 1.86 35.25
N MET A 334 -14.85 1.70 34.05
CA MET A 334 -15.19 0.38 33.50
C MET A 334 -13.95 -0.52 33.43
N LYS A 335 -12.79 -0.01 32.99
CA LYS A 335 -11.53 -0.80 33.02
C LYS A 335 -11.15 -1.31 34.42
N LYS A 336 -11.56 -0.60 35.48
CA LYS A 336 -11.35 -0.98 36.88
C LYS A 336 -12.43 -1.91 37.44
N GLY A 337 -13.45 -2.25 36.66
CA GLY A 337 -14.52 -3.18 37.04
C GLY A 337 -15.83 -2.53 37.45
N VAL A 338 -15.95 -1.20 37.35
CA VAL A 338 -17.21 -0.51 37.60
C VAL A 338 -18.21 -0.83 36.49
N VAL A 339 -19.44 -1.18 36.86
CA VAL A 339 -20.52 -1.51 35.93
C VAL A 339 -21.12 -0.23 35.35
N TYR A 340 -21.27 -0.18 34.03
CA TYR A 340 -22.14 0.82 33.41
C TYR A 340 -23.52 0.21 33.22
N LEU A 341 -24.55 0.89 33.70
CA LEU A 341 -25.94 0.54 33.44
C LEU A 341 -26.59 1.73 32.75
N GLY A 342 -26.94 1.57 31.48
CA GLY A 342 -27.66 2.59 30.71
C GLY A 342 -29.12 2.24 30.60
N VAL A 343 -29.99 3.24 30.77
CA VAL A 343 -31.44 3.14 30.58
C VAL A 343 -31.86 4.09 29.46
N SER A 344 -32.60 3.60 28.48
CA SER A 344 -33.14 4.42 27.38
C SER A 344 -32.06 5.34 26.74
N ALA A 345 -32.10 6.65 26.98
CA ALA A 345 -31.03 7.59 26.59
C ALA A 345 -29.63 7.17 27.04
N GLY A 346 -29.47 6.66 28.27
CA GLY A 346 -28.23 6.09 28.79
C GLY A 346 -27.73 4.89 27.96
N SER A 347 -28.62 4.10 27.37
CA SER A 347 -28.26 3.02 26.45
C SER A 347 -27.86 3.54 25.07
N ILE A 348 -28.59 4.53 24.54
CA ILE A 348 -28.31 5.16 23.25
C ILE A 348 -26.91 5.79 23.26
N VAL A 349 -26.57 6.58 24.29
CA VAL A 349 -25.27 7.27 24.35
C VAL A 349 -24.08 6.31 24.44
N ALA A 350 -24.25 5.07 24.91
CA ALA A 350 -23.17 4.08 24.96
C ALA A 350 -22.70 3.64 23.55
N GLY A 351 -23.55 3.82 22.53
CA GLY A 351 -23.30 3.44 21.14
C GLY A 351 -22.22 4.26 20.42
N GLN A 352 -22.06 3.99 19.12
CA GLN A 352 -21.15 4.76 18.26
C GLN A 352 -21.69 6.17 17.96
N THR A 353 -23.00 6.30 17.79
CA THR A 353 -23.73 7.56 17.61
C THR A 353 -25.08 7.52 18.32
N ILE A 354 -25.66 8.68 18.63
CA ILE A 354 -27.01 8.81 19.21
C ILE A 354 -28.11 8.98 18.15
N GLU A 355 -27.81 8.75 16.87
CA GLU A 355 -28.74 9.01 15.78
C GLU A 355 -29.99 8.14 15.82
N THR A 356 -29.94 7.04 16.57
CA THR A 356 -31.07 6.17 16.87
C THR A 356 -32.09 6.77 17.83
N SER A 357 -31.74 7.87 18.52
CA SER A 357 -32.67 8.60 19.39
C SER A 357 -33.91 9.06 18.61
N MET A 358 -35.06 8.92 19.27
CA MET A 358 -36.35 9.46 18.84
C MET A 358 -36.64 10.82 19.48
N ASP A 359 -35.76 11.30 20.35
CA ASP A 359 -35.92 12.58 21.05
C ASP A 359 -35.70 13.76 20.12
N GLU A 360 -36.33 14.89 20.47
CA GLU A 360 -36.03 16.16 19.82
C GLU A 360 -34.62 16.65 20.21
N ASN A 361 -33.88 17.19 19.22
CA ASN A 361 -32.57 17.78 19.45
C ASN A 361 -32.68 19.22 20.00
N ILE A 362 -33.16 19.32 21.24
CA ILE A 362 -33.37 20.58 21.97
C ILE A 362 -32.09 21.38 22.24
N THR A 363 -30.92 20.78 22.06
CA THR A 363 -29.61 21.42 22.26
C THR A 363 -28.99 21.95 20.96
N GLY A 364 -29.54 21.60 19.79
CA GLY A 364 -28.91 21.90 18.51
C GLY A 364 -27.57 21.18 18.28
N LEU A 365 -27.34 20.05 18.95
CA LEU A 365 -26.08 19.32 18.90
C LEU A 365 -25.83 18.78 17.48
N LYS A 366 -24.77 19.25 16.83
CA LYS A 366 -24.38 18.82 15.47
C LYS A 366 -23.54 17.54 15.45
N LYS A 367 -22.76 17.30 16.50
CA LYS A 367 -21.88 16.13 16.62
C LYS A 367 -22.55 15.07 17.48
N THR A 368 -23.10 14.04 16.84
CA THR A 368 -23.86 12.95 17.46
C THR A 368 -23.01 11.74 17.81
N ASP A 369 -21.67 11.81 17.73
CA ASP A 369 -20.77 10.77 18.25
C ASP A 369 -21.12 10.45 19.70
N GLY A 370 -21.50 9.20 19.97
CA GLY A 370 -21.77 8.69 21.31
C GLY A 370 -20.47 8.43 22.06
N LEU A 371 -20.58 7.73 23.19
CA LEU A 371 -19.46 7.36 24.05
C LEU A 371 -18.57 6.28 23.43
N LYS A 372 -19.02 5.57 22.39
CA LYS A 372 -18.25 4.51 21.71
C LYS A 372 -17.77 3.43 22.68
N ILE A 373 -18.64 3.05 23.64
CA ILE A 373 -18.41 1.95 24.58
C ILE A 373 -18.66 0.62 23.85
N VAL A 374 -19.72 0.54 23.05
CA VAL A 374 -20.06 -0.65 22.24
C VAL A 374 -19.87 -0.40 20.74
N PRO A 375 -19.52 -1.42 19.94
CA PRO A 375 -19.22 -1.29 18.50
C PRO A 375 -20.46 -1.18 17.59
N PHE A 376 -21.62 -0.90 18.17
CA PHE A 376 -22.93 -0.82 17.52
C PHE A 376 -23.74 0.35 18.10
N ASN A 377 -24.92 0.60 17.54
CA ASN A 377 -25.89 1.55 18.10
C ASN A 377 -27.07 0.79 18.71
N VAL A 378 -27.74 1.40 19.69
CA VAL A 378 -28.92 0.83 20.36
C VAL A 378 -30.16 1.60 19.94
N PHE A 379 -31.24 0.88 19.64
CA PHE A 379 -32.56 1.45 19.41
C PHE A 379 -33.50 0.94 20.49
N VAL A 380 -33.79 1.79 21.47
CA VAL A 380 -34.65 1.46 22.62
C VAL A 380 -36.13 1.70 22.28
N HIS A 381 -37.02 1.18 23.11
CA HIS A 381 -38.48 1.27 22.96
C HIS A 381 -39.00 0.68 21.65
N TYR A 382 -38.33 -0.35 21.14
CA TYR A 382 -38.71 -0.97 19.88
C TYR A 382 -40.10 -1.60 19.97
N ARG A 383 -40.92 -1.27 18.98
CA ARG A 383 -42.22 -1.90 18.70
C ARG A 383 -42.27 -2.23 17.21
N PRO A 384 -43.06 -3.23 16.78
CA PRO A 384 -43.19 -3.56 15.36
C PRO A 384 -43.53 -2.35 14.48
N GLU A 385 -44.31 -1.40 14.97
CA GLU A 385 -44.62 -0.14 14.27
C GLU A 385 -43.40 0.78 14.01
N TYR A 386 -42.29 0.59 14.73
CA TYR A 386 -41.05 1.35 14.57
C TYR A 386 -40.01 0.67 13.67
N GLU A 387 -40.34 -0.46 13.04
CA GLU A 387 -39.40 -1.19 12.18
C GLU A 387 -38.88 -0.32 11.02
N GLU A 388 -39.77 0.39 10.33
CA GLU A 388 -39.39 1.25 9.21
C GLU A 388 -38.55 2.45 9.67
N LEU A 389 -38.84 2.99 10.85
CA LEU A 389 -38.01 4.03 11.48
C LEU A 389 -36.60 3.49 11.77
N ALA A 390 -36.49 2.31 12.38
CA ALA A 390 -35.21 1.66 12.66
C ALA A 390 -34.40 1.42 11.37
N LYS A 391 -35.04 0.94 10.29
CA LYS A 391 -34.41 0.79 8.97
C LYS A 391 -33.95 2.13 8.38
N GLN A 392 -34.73 3.21 8.54
CA GLN A 392 -34.34 4.54 8.10
C GLN A 392 -33.11 5.04 8.87
N LYS A 393 -33.08 4.88 10.19
CA LYS A 393 -31.91 5.22 11.02
C LYS A 393 -30.67 4.41 10.63
N LEU A 394 -30.84 3.11 10.33
CA LEU A 394 -29.74 2.25 9.86
C LEU A 394 -29.14 2.74 8.53
N LYS A 395 -29.95 3.24 7.58
CA LYS A 395 -29.44 3.73 6.27
C LYS A 395 -28.35 4.80 6.43
N ASN A 396 -28.54 5.68 7.42
CA ASN A 396 -27.62 6.77 7.76
C ASN A 396 -26.45 6.32 8.64
N SER A 397 -26.56 5.13 9.26
CA SER A 397 -25.52 4.55 10.10
C SER A 397 -24.55 3.66 9.31
N LYS A 398 -23.30 3.63 9.76
CA LYS A 398 -22.29 2.63 9.33
C LYS A 398 -22.22 1.42 10.26
N TYR A 399 -22.91 1.47 11.39
CA TYR A 399 -22.84 0.51 12.46
C TYR A 399 -24.17 -0.26 12.56
N PRO A 400 -24.13 -1.55 12.93
CA PRO A 400 -25.34 -2.32 13.17
C PRO A 400 -26.13 -1.71 14.33
N LEU A 401 -27.43 -1.98 14.34
CA LEU A 401 -28.37 -1.44 15.31
C LEU A 401 -29.04 -2.61 16.04
N HIS A 402 -28.86 -2.69 17.35
CA HIS A 402 -29.55 -3.64 18.21
C HIS A 402 -30.80 -2.96 18.75
N ALA A 403 -31.97 -3.50 18.40
CA ALA A 403 -33.25 -2.97 18.83
C ALA A 403 -33.72 -3.71 20.09
N LEU A 404 -34.15 -2.95 21.10
CA LEU A 404 -34.60 -3.47 22.39
C LEU A 404 -36.06 -3.05 22.62
N LYS A 405 -36.90 -4.03 22.89
CA LYS A 405 -38.25 -3.81 23.45
C LYS A 405 -38.13 -3.36 24.90
N ASP A 406 -39.21 -2.82 25.45
CA ASP A 406 -39.24 -2.29 26.81
C ASP A 406 -38.80 -3.34 27.85
N ASP A 407 -39.17 -4.61 27.68
CA ASP A 407 -38.79 -5.71 28.57
C ASP A 407 -37.45 -6.39 28.24
N GLN A 408 -36.60 -5.75 27.41
CA GLN A 408 -35.34 -6.31 26.94
C GLN A 408 -34.12 -5.47 27.35
N ALA A 409 -32.98 -6.17 27.48
CA ALA A 409 -31.68 -5.56 27.73
C ALA A 409 -30.54 -6.33 27.05
N LEU A 410 -29.39 -5.67 26.86
CA LEU A 410 -28.13 -6.31 26.46
C LEU A 410 -27.16 -6.30 27.62
N LEU A 411 -26.81 -7.49 28.11
CA LEU A 411 -25.73 -7.70 29.05
C LEU A 411 -24.44 -8.04 28.30
N ILE A 412 -23.39 -7.26 28.52
CA ILE A 412 -22.09 -7.43 27.87
C ILE A 412 -21.02 -7.59 28.96
N GLN A 413 -20.35 -8.74 28.95
CA GLN A 413 -19.29 -9.09 29.88
C GLN A 413 -18.07 -9.60 29.10
N GLY A 414 -17.09 -8.73 28.87
CA GLY A 414 -15.94 -9.05 28.03
C GLY A 414 -16.37 -9.30 26.58
N GLU A 415 -16.08 -10.50 26.06
CA GLU A 415 -16.46 -10.90 24.71
C GLU A 415 -17.90 -11.44 24.62
N ASN A 416 -18.53 -11.75 25.76
CA ASN A 416 -19.88 -12.30 25.80
C ASN A 416 -20.92 -11.19 25.78
N MET A 417 -21.89 -11.32 24.87
CA MET A 417 -23.07 -10.47 24.81
C MET A 417 -24.30 -11.37 24.85
N VAL A 418 -25.20 -11.10 25.78
CA VAL A 418 -26.44 -11.86 25.99
C VAL A 418 -27.59 -10.88 26.03
N MET A 419 -28.62 -11.15 25.23
CA MET A 419 -29.89 -10.45 25.35
C MET A 419 -30.69 -11.05 26.52
N LEU A 420 -31.15 -10.18 27.42
CA LEU A 420 -32.07 -10.52 28.50
C LEU A 420 -33.47 -10.03 28.12
N GLY A 421 -34.51 -10.67 28.65
CA GLY A 421 -35.91 -10.32 28.39
C GLY A 421 -36.65 -11.35 27.52
N LYS A 422 -37.94 -11.11 27.24
CA LYS A 422 -38.75 -12.03 26.43
C LYS A 422 -38.60 -11.75 24.93
N GLY A 423 -38.79 -12.80 24.12
CA GLY A 423 -38.77 -12.72 22.67
C GLY A 423 -37.37 -12.84 22.06
N GLU A 424 -37.27 -12.57 20.76
CA GLU A 424 -36.02 -12.71 19.99
C GLU A 424 -35.21 -11.42 19.96
N GLU A 425 -33.91 -11.56 19.75
CA GLU A 425 -33.00 -10.43 19.52
C GLU A 425 -33.24 -9.86 18.12
N ILE A 426 -33.43 -8.54 18.02
CA ILE A 426 -33.69 -7.86 16.75
C ILE A 426 -32.47 -7.02 16.37
N ILE A 427 -31.79 -7.41 15.29
CA ILE A 427 -30.58 -6.73 14.81
C ILE A 427 -30.77 -6.26 13.37
N PHE A 428 -30.66 -4.95 13.17
CA PHE A 428 -30.65 -4.34 11.86
C PHE A 428 -29.20 -4.17 11.39
N LYS A 429 -28.86 -4.81 10.25
CA LYS A 429 -27.53 -4.73 9.63
C LYS A 429 -27.66 -4.24 8.19
N LYS A 430 -26.72 -3.43 7.74
CA LYS A 430 -26.64 -3.02 6.33
C LYS A 430 -26.16 -4.23 5.53
N GLU A 431 -26.91 -4.64 4.51
CA GLU A 431 -26.43 -5.64 3.56
C GLU A 431 -25.20 -5.09 2.84
N GLU A 432 -24.12 -5.88 2.75
CA GLU A 432 -23.03 -5.53 1.83
C GLU A 432 -23.59 -5.54 0.40
N PRO A 433 -23.44 -4.47 -0.39
CA PRO A 433 -23.94 -4.46 -1.75
C PRO A 433 -23.27 -5.59 -2.54
N LYS A 434 -24.07 -6.46 -3.18
CA LYS A 434 -23.59 -7.60 -3.99
C LYS A 434 -22.47 -7.22 -4.96
N LEU A 435 -22.51 -5.99 -5.48
CA LEU A 435 -21.48 -5.42 -6.36
C LEU A 435 -20.08 -5.37 -5.72
N MET A 436 -19.98 -5.04 -4.42
CA MET A 436 -18.69 -5.01 -3.71
C MET A 436 -18.11 -6.41 -3.50
N LEU A 437 -18.97 -7.41 -3.29
CA LEU A 437 -18.54 -8.82 -3.21
C LEU A 437 -18.05 -9.31 -4.59
N VAL A 438 -18.78 -9.00 -5.65
CA VAL A 438 -18.40 -9.32 -7.03
C VAL A 438 -17.06 -8.65 -7.38
N LEU A 439 -16.85 -7.39 -7.01
CA LEU A 439 -15.59 -6.67 -7.25
C LEU A 439 -14.40 -7.30 -6.52
N LYS A 440 -14.58 -7.77 -5.28
CA LYS A 440 -13.56 -8.53 -4.53
C LYS A 440 -13.22 -9.86 -5.22
N ILE A 441 -14.21 -10.55 -5.77
CA ILE A 441 -14.00 -11.81 -6.51
C ILE A 441 -13.26 -11.54 -7.83
N ILE A 442 -13.68 -10.55 -8.62
CA ILE A 442 -13.01 -10.17 -9.88
C ILE A 442 -11.55 -9.79 -9.61
N THR A 443 -11.28 -8.98 -8.58
CA THR A 443 -9.90 -8.58 -8.23
C THR A 443 -9.04 -9.77 -7.81
N ALA A 444 -9.60 -10.73 -7.05
CA ALA A 444 -8.89 -11.97 -6.72
C ALA A 444 -8.61 -12.83 -7.97
N CYS A 445 -9.58 -12.99 -8.87
CA CYS A 445 -9.40 -13.73 -10.13
C CYS A 445 -8.35 -13.07 -11.03
N LEU A 446 -8.34 -11.74 -11.15
CA LEU A 446 -7.32 -11.00 -11.90
C LEU A 446 -5.92 -11.20 -11.30
N MET A 447 -5.78 -11.22 -9.97
CA MET A 447 -4.51 -11.56 -9.32
C MET A 447 -4.04 -12.98 -9.65
N ILE A 448 -4.95 -13.96 -9.64
CA ILE A 448 -4.60 -15.35 -9.99
C ILE A 448 -4.20 -15.46 -11.46
N LEU A 449 -4.96 -14.85 -12.37
CA LEU A 449 -4.67 -14.84 -13.80
C LEU A 449 -3.32 -14.18 -14.11
N THR A 450 -3.00 -13.07 -13.45
CA THR A 450 -1.70 -12.38 -13.62
C THR A 450 -0.55 -13.26 -13.14
N VAL A 451 -0.64 -13.86 -11.95
CA VAL A 451 0.38 -14.79 -11.45
C VAL A 451 0.56 -15.98 -12.40
N SER A 452 -0.53 -16.62 -12.82
CA SER A 452 -0.49 -17.75 -13.77
C SER A 452 0.13 -17.36 -15.11
N PHE A 453 -0.17 -16.17 -15.63
CA PHE A 453 0.44 -15.66 -16.85
C PHE A 453 1.95 -15.45 -16.69
N PHE A 454 2.40 -14.86 -15.59
CA PHE A 454 3.83 -14.66 -15.32
C PHE A 454 4.57 -15.98 -15.11
N VAL A 455 3.95 -16.97 -14.47
CA VAL A 455 4.50 -18.34 -14.35
C VAL A 455 4.61 -18.98 -15.74
N PHE A 456 3.55 -18.92 -16.55
CA PHE A 456 3.57 -19.45 -17.92
C PHE A 456 4.67 -18.82 -18.78
N VAL A 457 4.81 -17.50 -18.74
CA VAL A 457 5.88 -16.76 -19.44
C VAL A 457 7.26 -17.19 -18.96
N SER A 458 7.44 -17.40 -17.65
CA SER A 458 8.72 -17.83 -17.07
C SER A 458 9.17 -19.19 -17.61
N PHE A 459 8.24 -20.09 -17.89
CA PHE A 459 8.53 -21.40 -18.50
C PHE A 459 8.66 -21.38 -20.03
N ASN A 460 8.22 -20.31 -20.71
CA ASN A 460 8.14 -20.24 -22.18
C ASN A 460 8.82 -18.97 -22.73
N GLN A 461 10.02 -18.62 -22.24
CA GLN A 461 10.69 -17.36 -22.61
C GLN A 461 11.06 -17.28 -24.11
N ASP A 462 11.39 -18.42 -24.73
CA ASP A 462 11.83 -18.53 -26.13
C ASP A 462 10.75 -18.12 -27.14
N MET A 463 9.48 -18.38 -26.81
CA MET A 463 8.33 -18.04 -27.66
C MET A 463 8.19 -16.52 -27.89
N PHE A 464 8.80 -15.71 -27.03
CA PHE A 464 8.69 -14.25 -27.06
C PHE A 464 9.99 -13.56 -27.47
N LEU A 465 10.99 -14.29 -27.99
CA LEU A 465 12.26 -13.68 -28.41
C LEU A 465 12.02 -12.69 -29.56
N PRO A 466 12.66 -11.50 -29.52
CA PRO A 466 12.60 -10.57 -30.63
C PRO A 466 13.29 -11.18 -31.85
N LYS A 467 12.76 -10.88 -33.04
CA LYS A 467 13.37 -11.29 -34.30
C LYS A 467 14.74 -10.66 -34.46
N ARG A 468 15.71 -11.43 -34.97
CA ARG A 468 17.06 -10.95 -35.27
C ARG A 468 16.99 -9.89 -36.38
N PRO A 469 17.63 -8.73 -36.22
CA PRO A 469 17.71 -7.75 -37.29
C PRO A 469 18.64 -8.27 -38.39
N VAL A 470 18.25 -8.05 -39.64
CA VAL A 470 19.04 -8.41 -40.81
C VAL A 470 19.97 -7.26 -41.16
N ALA A 471 21.29 -7.45 -41.00
CA ALA A 471 22.30 -6.41 -41.22
C ALA A 471 23.10 -6.59 -42.52
N SER A 472 23.11 -7.80 -43.05
CA SER A 472 23.95 -8.25 -44.16
C SER A 472 23.21 -9.25 -45.04
N PHE A 473 23.78 -9.57 -46.21
CA PHE A 473 23.28 -10.64 -47.06
C PHE A 473 23.30 -12.00 -46.32
N GLU A 474 24.38 -12.29 -45.60
CA GLU A 474 24.54 -13.50 -44.81
C GLU A 474 23.49 -13.61 -43.70
N ASP A 475 23.18 -12.51 -43.00
CA ASP A 475 22.11 -12.49 -42.00
C ASP A 475 20.75 -12.73 -42.64
N CYS A 476 20.51 -12.17 -43.83
CA CYS A 476 19.25 -12.32 -44.55
C CYS A 476 19.00 -13.80 -44.88
N VAL A 477 20.02 -14.49 -45.39
CA VAL A 477 19.96 -15.93 -45.69
C VAL A 477 19.85 -16.77 -44.42
N LYS A 478 20.58 -16.44 -43.35
CA LYS A 478 20.51 -17.15 -42.05
C LYS A 478 19.13 -17.10 -41.42
N GLU A 479 18.37 -16.03 -41.61
CA GLU A 479 16.97 -15.91 -41.17
C GLU A 479 15.99 -16.72 -42.04
N GLY A 480 16.49 -17.49 -43.02
CA GLY A 480 15.69 -18.35 -43.89
C GLY A 480 15.04 -17.63 -45.07
N ASN A 481 15.47 -16.41 -45.38
CA ASN A 481 14.98 -15.69 -46.56
C ASN A 481 15.66 -16.21 -47.84
N PRO A 482 14.95 -16.24 -48.99
CA PRO A 482 15.49 -16.77 -50.22
C PRO A 482 16.60 -15.87 -50.79
N ALA A 483 17.73 -16.47 -51.13
CA ALA A 483 18.72 -15.86 -52.01
C ALA A 483 18.22 -15.93 -53.46
N LEU A 484 18.19 -14.79 -54.12
CA LEU A 484 17.86 -14.64 -55.54
C LEU A 484 19.11 -14.91 -56.36
N GLU A 485 18.97 -15.75 -57.39
CA GLU A 485 20.00 -16.08 -58.38
C GLU A 485 20.24 -14.90 -59.35
N THR A 486 20.61 -13.73 -58.83
CA THR A 486 21.06 -12.56 -59.60
C THR A 486 22.55 -12.36 -59.42
N TYR A 487 23.21 -11.60 -60.31
CA TYR A 487 24.61 -11.18 -60.09
C TYR A 487 24.71 -9.66 -59.90
N PRO A 488 25.26 -9.16 -58.78
CA PRO A 488 25.60 -9.91 -57.56
C PRO A 488 24.36 -10.55 -56.89
N GLU A 489 24.58 -11.59 -56.07
CA GLU A 489 23.51 -12.31 -55.36
C GLU A 489 22.74 -11.36 -54.44
N ARG A 490 21.44 -11.59 -54.29
CA ARG A 490 20.57 -10.71 -53.49
C ARG A 490 19.67 -11.50 -52.59
N CYS A 491 19.46 -11.05 -51.37
CA CYS A 491 18.49 -11.62 -50.44
C CYS A 491 17.43 -10.58 -50.08
N LYS A 492 16.16 -11.01 -50.08
CA LYS A 492 15.01 -10.13 -49.83
C LYS A 492 14.26 -10.55 -48.57
N THR A 493 14.08 -9.62 -47.64
CA THR A 493 13.28 -9.84 -46.42
C THR A 493 11.78 -9.63 -46.68
N PRO A 494 10.86 -10.13 -45.83
CA PRO A 494 9.42 -10.04 -46.05
C PRO A 494 8.86 -8.61 -46.01
N ASP A 495 9.55 -7.70 -45.33
CA ASP A 495 9.27 -6.26 -45.28
C ASP A 495 9.84 -5.50 -46.50
N GLY A 496 10.50 -6.19 -47.43
CA GLY A 496 10.90 -5.66 -48.72
C GLY A 496 12.32 -5.11 -48.80
N GLN A 497 13.13 -5.22 -47.74
CA GLN A 497 14.53 -4.81 -47.77
C GLN A 497 15.36 -5.79 -48.61
N MET A 498 16.34 -5.23 -49.33
CA MET A 498 17.21 -5.96 -50.24
C MET A 498 18.64 -5.86 -49.77
N PHE A 499 19.30 -7.01 -49.60
CA PHE A 499 20.70 -7.13 -49.24
C PHE A 499 21.46 -7.77 -50.39
N VAL A 500 22.66 -7.27 -50.67
CA VAL A 500 23.49 -7.71 -51.80
C VAL A 500 24.73 -8.37 -51.23
N ASN A 501 25.13 -9.51 -51.80
CA ASN A 501 26.40 -10.15 -51.53
C ASN A 501 27.49 -9.34 -52.24
N GLU A 502 28.25 -8.53 -51.49
CA GLU A 502 29.26 -7.57 -52.02
C GLU A 502 30.55 -8.23 -52.50
#